data_AF-C0NLQ8-F1
#
_entry.id   AF-C0NLQ8-F1
#
_cell.length_a   1.000
_cell.length_b   1.000
_cell.length_c   1.000
_cell.angle_alpha   90.00
_cell.angle_beta   90.00
_cell.angle_gamma   90.00
#
_symmetry.space_group_name_H-M   'P 1'
#
loop_
_entity.id
_entity.type
_entity.pdbx_description
1 polymer ?
#
loop_
_entity_poly.entity_id
_entity_poly.type
_entity_poly.pdbx_seq_one_letter_code
_entity_poly.pdbx_strand_id
1 'polypeptide(L)'
;MPTVALEIGFHNNRTLGAKTISAGPIQNWMAKAAGCSERTITHIRKTYGCLAVLVRLQSVLSRPRSITPPMLDALCDHLTEKPGLYVDEMVVFLQDEFDILTSTASVKRALCCAGWTKMKAQQRAKKSRTRSLVPDYLHRLSEFSSYHLVYVDESGIKQICFDAGVKLLYLQLYSPDLSPAEEFFAELKAYIRKNRSLYDEDPRQGFGVFLQQCVDVVGARIESAEGHFRSAGVSIETCCFE
;
A
#
# COMPACT_ATOMS: atom_id res chain seq x y z
N MET A 1 -2.38 51.21 17.94
CA MET A 1 -1.08 50.59 18.29
C MET A 1 -1.33 49.31 19.07
N PRO A 2 -1.32 48.13 18.42
CA PRO A 2 -0.92 46.89 19.07
C PRO A 2 0.44 46.47 18.50
N THR A 3 1.45 46.42 19.36
CA THR A 3 2.74 45.81 19.07
C THR A 3 2.51 44.31 18.94
N VAL A 4 2.42 43.81 17.72
CA VAL A 4 2.38 42.36 17.46
C VAL A 4 3.82 41.87 17.50
N ALA A 5 4.23 41.30 18.64
CA ALA A 5 5.47 40.56 18.74
C ALA A 5 5.32 39.27 17.93
N LEU A 6 5.92 39.22 16.73
CA LEU A 6 6.07 37.98 15.99
C LEU A 6 7.37 37.33 16.48
N GLU A 7 7.26 36.40 17.42
CA GLU A 7 8.36 35.49 17.74
C GLU A 7 8.60 34.59 16.53
N ILE A 8 9.57 34.96 15.71
CA ILE A 8 10.15 34.04 14.73
C ILE A 8 11.12 33.18 15.54
N GLY A 9 10.61 32.07 16.06
CA GLY A 9 11.41 31.03 16.69
C GLY A 9 12.38 30.45 15.65
N PHE A 10 13.59 31.01 15.58
CA PHE A 10 14.70 30.32 14.95
C PHE A 10 15.19 29.25 15.92
N HIS A 11 15.17 28.01 15.46
CA HIS A 11 15.54 26.81 16.21
C HIS A 11 17.05 26.69 16.46
N ASN A 12 17.72 27.81 16.76
CA ASN A 12 19.12 27.86 17.14
C ASN A 12 19.24 28.71 18.41
N ASN A 13 19.61 28.05 19.49
CA ASN A 13 19.79 28.51 20.88
C ASN A 13 20.80 29.67 21.08
N ARG A 14 20.72 30.75 20.28
CA ARG A 14 21.44 32.00 20.55
C ARG A 14 20.43 33.05 20.97
N THR A 15 20.29 33.21 22.28
CA THR A 15 19.73 34.39 22.94
C THR A 15 20.53 35.62 22.54
N LEU A 16 20.18 36.23 21.41
CA LEU A 16 20.64 37.57 21.07
C LEU A 16 19.72 38.55 21.80
N GLY A 17 20.26 39.14 22.86
CA GLY A 17 19.58 40.15 23.67
C GLY A 17 18.94 41.23 22.80
N ALA A 18 17.75 41.67 23.22
CA ALA A 18 16.96 42.70 22.59
C ALA A 18 17.78 43.99 22.42
N LYS A 19 18.43 44.14 21.26
CA LYS A 19 18.99 45.42 20.82
C LYS A 19 17.87 46.18 20.14
N THR A 20 17.46 47.29 20.76
CA THR A 20 16.60 48.33 20.19
C THR A 20 17.08 48.66 18.79
N ILE A 21 16.32 48.24 17.77
CA ILE A 21 16.65 48.49 16.38
C ILE A 21 16.34 49.97 16.11
N SER A 22 17.39 50.77 16.02
CA SER A 22 17.36 52.17 15.62
C SER A 22 16.77 52.30 14.20
N ALA A 23 15.59 52.94 14.11
CA ALA A 23 15.02 53.78 13.04
C ALA A 23 15.33 53.55 11.54
N GLY A 24 15.90 52.41 11.12
CA GLY A 24 16.04 52.03 9.72
C GLY A 24 14.82 51.24 9.22
N PRO A 25 14.52 51.25 7.91
CA PRO A 25 13.42 50.46 7.37
C PRO A 25 13.62 48.99 7.75
N ILE A 26 12.63 48.41 8.44
CA ILE A 26 12.66 47.04 9.01
C ILE A 26 13.16 46.00 7.99
N GLN A 27 12.89 46.21 6.70
CA GLN A 27 13.33 45.35 5.60
C GLN A 27 14.86 45.25 5.47
N ASN A 28 15.60 46.35 5.64
CA ASN A 28 17.07 46.36 5.55
C ASN A 28 17.69 45.52 6.67
N TRP A 29 17.15 45.68 7.88
CA TRP A 29 17.60 44.91 9.04
C TRP A 29 17.27 43.42 8.88
N MET A 30 16.04 43.07 8.46
CA MET A 30 15.67 41.69 8.18
C MET A 30 16.54 41.07 7.07
N ALA A 31 16.85 41.85 6.02
CA ALA A 31 17.70 41.43 4.91
C ALA A 31 19.14 41.13 5.38
N LYS A 32 19.72 42.02 6.19
CA LYS A 32 21.05 41.81 6.79
C LYS A 32 21.07 40.64 7.78
N ALA A 33 20.05 40.51 8.62
CA ALA A 33 19.95 39.42 9.60
C ALA A 33 19.77 38.05 8.92
N ALA A 34 19.02 37.99 7.81
CA ALA A 34 18.79 36.77 7.05
C ALA A 34 19.84 36.47 5.97
N GLY A 35 20.79 37.38 5.72
CA GLY A 35 21.77 37.23 4.62
C GLY A 35 21.14 37.23 3.22
N CYS A 36 19.98 37.86 3.06
CA CYS A 36 19.20 37.88 1.81
C CYS A 36 19.08 39.30 1.26
N SER A 37 18.68 39.45 -0.01
CA SER A 37 18.41 40.78 -0.58
C SER A 37 17.14 41.40 0.03
N GLU A 38 17.07 42.74 0.13
CA GLU A 38 15.82 43.42 0.52
C GLU A 38 14.64 43.04 -0.38
N ARG A 39 14.90 42.76 -1.67
CA ARG A 39 13.89 42.25 -2.60
C ARG A 39 13.34 40.89 -2.16
N THR A 40 14.18 40.01 -1.65
CA THR A 40 13.77 38.70 -1.13
C THR A 40 12.86 38.86 0.08
N ILE A 41 13.20 39.74 1.02
CA ILE A 41 12.34 40.04 2.20
C ILE A 41 11.00 40.63 1.77
N THR A 42 11.00 41.55 0.80
CA THR A 42 9.77 42.13 0.24
C THR A 42 8.92 41.09 -0.47
N HIS A 43 9.53 40.23 -1.29
CA HIS A 43 8.83 39.13 -1.96
C HIS A 43 8.23 38.16 -0.94
N ILE A 44 9.01 37.72 0.05
CA ILE A 44 8.56 36.89 1.17
C ILE A 44 7.37 37.54 1.87
N ARG A 45 7.47 38.80 2.33
CA ARG A 45 6.33 39.49 2.98
C ARG A 45 5.11 39.57 2.07
N LYS A 46 5.29 39.76 0.77
CA LYS A 46 4.19 39.79 -0.21
C LYS A 46 3.56 38.40 -0.36
N THR A 47 4.38 37.34 -0.40
CA THR A 47 3.92 35.94 -0.44
C THR A 47 3.16 35.59 0.84
N TYR A 48 3.73 35.84 2.03
CA TYR A 48 3.12 35.51 3.32
C TYR A 48 1.91 36.41 3.66
N GLY A 49 1.85 37.64 3.15
CA GLY A 49 0.67 38.49 3.27
C GLY A 49 -0.53 38.00 2.45
N CYS A 50 -0.28 37.24 1.38
CA CYS A 50 -1.32 36.61 0.57
C CYS A 50 -1.61 35.15 0.95
N LEU A 51 -0.64 34.44 1.54
CA LEU A 51 -0.73 33.02 1.91
C LEU A 51 -0.56 32.86 3.42
N ALA A 52 -1.67 32.92 4.14
CA ALA A 52 -1.75 32.55 5.57
C ALA A 52 -1.60 31.03 5.82
N VAL A 53 -1.21 30.26 4.80
CA VAL A 53 -1.01 28.82 4.93
C VAL A 53 0.43 28.52 4.53
N LEU A 54 1.15 27.82 5.42
CA LEU A 54 2.49 27.24 5.25
C LEU A 54 2.55 26.20 4.11
N VAL A 55 2.02 26.52 2.94
CA VAL A 55 2.27 25.76 1.72
C VAL A 55 3.40 26.51 1.03
N ARG A 56 4.61 26.00 1.25
CA ARG A 56 5.77 26.15 0.36
C ARG A 56 5.22 26.33 -1.06
N LEU A 57 5.29 27.54 -1.63
CA LEU A 57 4.86 27.83 -3.01
C LEU A 57 5.37 26.65 -3.83
N GLN A 58 4.47 25.77 -4.26
CA GLN A 58 4.86 24.62 -5.05
C GLN A 58 5.49 25.21 -6.30
N SER A 59 6.82 25.18 -6.32
CA SER A 59 7.65 25.87 -7.27
C SER A 59 7.27 25.36 -8.65
N VAL A 60 6.53 26.19 -9.37
CA VAL A 60 6.20 26.05 -10.80
C VAL A 60 5.55 24.70 -11.11
N LEU A 61 4.22 24.68 -11.11
CA LEU A 61 3.39 23.59 -11.64
C LEU A 61 4.02 23.02 -12.92
N SER A 62 4.64 21.84 -12.81
CA SER A 62 5.15 21.10 -13.96
C SER A 62 4.04 20.90 -14.99
N ARG A 63 4.40 20.72 -16.27
CA ARG A 63 3.45 20.42 -17.35
C ARG A 63 2.43 19.37 -16.86
N PRO A 64 1.11 19.62 -16.99
CA PRO A 64 0.10 18.67 -16.53
C PRO A 64 0.36 17.30 -17.17
N ARG A 65 0.20 16.24 -16.37
CA ARG A 65 0.32 14.87 -16.87
C ARG A 65 -0.72 14.68 -17.97
N SER A 66 -0.35 14.00 -19.06
CA SER A 66 -1.26 13.72 -20.17
C SER A 66 -2.47 12.86 -19.76
N ILE A 67 -2.32 12.12 -18.67
CA ILE A 67 -3.38 11.31 -18.07
C ILE A 67 -3.78 12.00 -16.77
N THR A 68 -5.03 12.47 -16.73
CA THR A 68 -5.61 13.09 -15.53
C THR A 68 -5.97 12.03 -14.50
N PRO A 69 -6.11 12.37 -13.20
CA PRO A 69 -6.48 11.39 -12.18
C PRO A 69 -7.79 10.62 -12.49
N PRO A 70 -8.89 11.25 -12.93
CA PRO A 70 -10.11 10.52 -13.27
C PRO A 70 -9.94 9.50 -14.42
N MET A 71 -9.15 9.84 -15.43
CA MET A 71 -8.84 8.90 -16.53
C MET A 71 -8.04 7.69 -16.03
N LEU A 72 -7.13 7.93 -15.08
CA LEU A 72 -6.34 6.88 -14.47
C LEU A 72 -7.22 5.95 -13.62
N ASP A 73 -8.16 6.52 -12.86
CA ASP A 73 -9.12 5.74 -12.07
C ASP A 73 -9.99 4.86 -12.97
N ALA A 74 -10.54 5.40 -14.06
CA ALA A 74 -11.31 4.63 -15.04
C ALA A 74 -10.50 3.50 -15.69
N LEU A 75 -9.24 3.77 -16.06
CA LEU A 75 -8.34 2.72 -16.57
C LEU A 75 -8.10 1.63 -15.52
N CYS A 76 -7.95 2.01 -14.26
CA CYS A 76 -7.73 1.08 -13.16
C CYS A 76 -8.96 0.20 -12.88
N ASP A 77 -10.16 0.76 -13.01
CA ASP A 77 -11.41 0.00 -12.93
C ASP A 77 -11.53 -0.96 -14.09
N HIS A 78 -11.22 -0.51 -15.32
CA HIS A 78 -11.20 -1.37 -16.50
C HIS A 78 -10.22 -2.55 -16.38
N LEU A 79 -9.03 -2.30 -15.82
CA LEU A 79 -8.04 -3.35 -15.52
C LEU A 79 -8.48 -4.33 -14.43
N THR A 80 -9.40 -3.92 -13.56
CA THR A 80 -9.98 -4.79 -12.53
C THR A 80 -10.96 -5.79 -13.15
N GLU A 81 -11.67 -5.41 -14.22
CA GLU A 81 -12.53 -6.33 -14.96
C GLU A 81 -11.72 -7.27 -15.88
N LYS A 82 -10.73 -6.72 -16.58
CA LYS A 82 -9.92 -7.42 -17.58
C LYS A 82 -8.41 -7.24 -17.29
N PRO A 83 -7.82 -8.03 -16.39
CA PRO A 83 -6.42 -7.90 -15.97
C PRO A 83 -5.40 -8.37 -17.03
N GLY A 84 -5.89 -8.90 -18.16
CA GLY A 84 -5.08 -9.43 -19.25
C GLY A 84 -4.75 -8.41 -20.34
N LEU A 85 -5.24 -7.16 -20.24
CA LEU A 85 -5.06 -6.17 -21.31
C LEU A 85 -3.58 -5.87 -21.56
N TYR A 86 -3.22 -5.84 -22.84
CA TYR A 86 -1.95 -5.34 -23.31
C TYR A 86 -1.92 -3.82 -23.20
N VAL A 87 -0.71 -3.25 -23.10
CA VAL A 87 -0.54 -1.80 -22.95
C VAL A 87 -1.09 -1.02 -24.15
N ASP A 88 -1.04 -1.61 -25.35
CA ASP A 88 -1.60 -1.00 -26.56
C ASP A 88 -3.14 -0.98 -26.49
N GLU A 89 -3.77 -2.03 -25.95
CA GLU A 89 -5.22 -2.07 -25.71
C GLU A 89 -5.64 -1.01 -24.67
N MET A 90 -4.79 -0.73 -23.68
CA MET A 90 -5.03 0.36 -22.71
C MET A 90 -4.98 1.74 -23.37
N VAL A 91 -4.12 1.93 -24.37
CA VAL A 91 -4.07 3.17 -25.16
C VAL A 91 -5.34 3.33 -25.98
N VAL A 92 -5.79 2.25 -26.64
CA VAL A 92 -7.07 2.21 -27.38
C VAL A 92 -8.23 2.54 -26.45
N PHE A 93 -8.30 1.93 -25.27
CA PHE A 93 -9.32 2.24 -24.27
C PHE A 93 -9.33 3.72 -23.86
N LEU A 94 -8.17 4.32 -23.60
CA LEU A 94 -8.09 5.74 -23.25
C LEU A 94 -8.44 6.66 -24.42
N GLN A 95 -8.18 6.23 -25.65
CA GLN A 95 -8.57 6.96 -26.84
C GLN A 95 -10.08 6.89 -27.06
N ASP A 96 -10.69 5.72 -26.89
CA ASP A 96 -12.12 5.50 -27.11
C ASP A 96 -12.99 6.15 -26.02
N GLU A 97 -12.56 6.11 -24.75
CA GLU A 97 -13.34 6.61 -23.61
C GLU A 97 -13.15 8.11 -23.36
N PHE A 98 -11.94 8.65 -23.62
CA PHE A 98 -11.58 10.02 -23.26
C PHE A 98 -11.13 10.90 -24.44
N ASP A 99 -11.13 10.38 -25.67
CA ASP A 99 -10.65 11.08 -26.88
C ASP A 99 -9.20 11.59 -26.77
N ILE A 100 -8.35 10.90 -26.00
CA ILE A 100 -6.96 11.32 -25.76
C ILE A 100 -5.96 10.34 -26.37
N LEU A 101 -5.13 10.86 -27.27
CA LEU A 101 -3.98 10.14 -27.82
C LEU A 101 -2.85 10.08 -26.78
N THR A 102 -2.79 8.98 -26.03
CA THR A 102 -1.71 8.73 -25.07
C THR A 102 -0.63 7.81 -25.64
N SER A 103 0.62 8.03 -25.26
CA SER A 103 1.69 7.09 -25.61
C SER A 103 1.68 5.90 -24.65
N THR A 104 2.10 4.71 -25.12
CA THR A 104 2.26 3.51 -24.28
C THR A 104 3.16 3.78 -23.06
N ALA A 105 4.17 4.64 -23.21
CA ALA A 105 5.04 5.08 -22.13
C ALA A 105 4.31 5.97 -21.10
N SER A 106 3.40 6.84 -21.54
CA SER A 106 2.57 7.65 -20.65
C SER A 106 1.67 6.76 -19.79
N VAL A 107 1.02 5.75 -20.37
CA VAL A 107 0.18 4.77 -19.64
C VAL A 107 1.00 4.02 -18.60
N LYS A 108 2.16 3.45 -19.00
CA LYS A 108 3.06 2.75 -18.06
C LYS A 108 3.49 3.65 -16.91
N ARG A 109 3.88 4.90 -17.19
CA ARG A 109 4.28 5.85 -16.14
C ARG A 109 3.11 6.20 -15.23
N ALA A 110 1.92 6.42 -15.76
CA ALA A 110 0.74 6.73 -14.96
C ALA A 110 0.37 5.57 -14.02
N LEU A 111 0.38 4.33 -14.52
CA LEU A 111 0.18 3.13 -13.70
C LEU A 111 1.26 2.99 -12.62
N CYS A 112 2.55 3.18 -12.97
CA CYS A 112 3.62 3.18 -11.98
C CYS A 112 3.45 4.27 -10.91
N CYS A 113 3.06 5.48 -11.30
CA CYS A 113 2.79 6.58 -10.37
C CYS A 113 1.60 6.30 -9.44
N ALA A 114 0.59 5.57 -9.90
CA ALA A 114 -0.53 5.13 -9.07
C ALA A 114 -0.24 3.82 -8.29
N GLY A 115 0.98 3.28 -8.39
CA GLY A 115 1.38 2.05 -7.70
C GLY A 115 0.66 0.81 -8.22
N TRP A 116 0.17 0.85 -9.47
CA TRP A 116 -0.47 -0.26 -10.16
C TRP A 116 0.56 -1.17 -10.79
N THR A 117 0.51 -2.44 -10.39
CA THR A 117 1.30 -3.51 -10.99
C THR A 117 0.36 -4.53 -11.62
N LYS A 118 0.83 -5.27 -12.62
CA LYS A 118 0.08 -6.39 -13.22
C LYS A 118 -0.41 -7.37 -12.14
N MET A 119 0.41 -7.60 -11.11
CA MET A 119 0.07 -8.43 -9.97
C MET A 119 -1.13 -7.88 -9.19
N LYS A 120 -1.17 -6.57 -8.89
CA LYS A 120 -2.31 -5.96 -8.19
C LYS A 120 -3.60 -5.99 -9.01
N ALA A 121 -3.53 -5.73 -10.30
CA ALA A 121 -4.69 -5.85 -11.19
C ALA A 121 -5.24 -7.29 -11.20
N GLN A 122 -4.34 -8.27 -11.33
CA GLN A 122 -4.72 -9.68 -11.24
C GLN A 122 -5.29 -10.06 -9.88
N GLN A 123 -4.72 -9.57 -8.78
CA GLN A 123 -5.24 -9.83 -7.43
C GLN A 123 -6.64 -9.24 -7.24
N ARG A 124 -6.88 -8.00 -7.68
CA ARG A 124 -8.21 -7.37 -7.60
C ARG A 124 -9.24 -8.09 -8.47
N ALA A 125 -8.88 -8.41 -9.72
CA ALA A 125 -9.73 -9.17 -10.63
C ALA A 125 -10.03 -10.60 -10.13
N LYS A 126 -9.05 -11.25 -9.49
CA LYS A 126 -9.26 -12.53 -8.81
C LYS A 126 -10.23 -12.35 -7.65
N LYS A 127 -10.01 -11.36 -6.77
CA LYS A 127 -10.89 -11.09 -5.62
C LYS A 127 -12.33 -10.77 -6.04
N SER A 128 -12.55 -10.03 -7.12
CA SER A 128 -13.89 -9.73 -7.64
C SER A 128 -14.58 -10.97 -8.21
N ARG A 129 -13.88 -11.79 -9.03
CA ARG A 129 -14.40 -13.07 -9.54
C ARG A 129 -14.69 -14.07 -8.42
N THR A 130 -13.82 -14.13 -7.40
CA THR A 130 -14.00 -14.96 -6.22
C THR A 130 -15.23 -14.50 -5.44
N ARG A 131 -15.49 -13.20 -5.29
CA ARG A 131 -16.66 -12.69 -4.57
C ARG A 131 -18.00 -13.17 -5.14
N SER A 132 -18.12 -13.32 -6.45
CA SER A 132 -19.34 -13.88 -7.07
C SER A 132 -19.43 -15.40 -6.99
N LEU A 133 -18.30 -16.09 -6.90
CA LEU A 133 -18.23 -17.55 -6.99
C LEU A 133 -18.16 -18.25 -5.61
N VAL A 134 -17.72 -17.53 -4.57
CA VAL A 134 -17.65 -18.02 -3.20
C VAL A 134 -19.02 -18.46 -2.67
N PRO A 135 -20.13 -17.72 -2.85
CA PRO A 135 -21.43 -18.18 -2.39
C PRO A 135 -21.84 -19.51 -3.01
N ASP A 136 -21.63 -19.69 -4.32
CA ASP A 136 -21.93 -20.94 -5.03
C ASP A 136 -21.04 -22.11 -4.59
N TYR A 137 -19.79 -21.81 -4.22
CA TYR A 137 -18.88 -22.80 -3.66
C TYR A 137 -19.30 -23.20 -2.24
N LEU A 138 -19.56 -22.23 -1.36
CA LEU A 138 -20.01 -22.47 0.01
C LEU A 138 -21.37 -23.18 0.06
N HIS A 139 -22.29 -22.84 -0.84
CA HIS A 139 -23.56 -23.55 -1.00
C HIS A 139 -23.32 -25.03 -1.33
N ARG A 140 -22.44 -25.33 -2.30
CA ARG A 140 -22.09 -26.72 -2.64
C ARG A 140 -21.35 -27.43 -1.51
N LEU A 141 -20.53 -26.73 -0.74
CA LEU A 141 -19.88 -27.29 0.45
C LEU A 141 -20.88 -27.56 1.58
N SER A 142 -21.92 -26.75 1.72
CA SER A 142 -22.92 -26.89 2.80
C SER A 142 -23.73 -28.18 2.73
N GLU A 143 -23.76 -28.82 1.56
CA GLU A 143 -24.32 -30.17 1.37
C GLU A 143 -23.52 -31.25 2.13
N PHE A 144 -22.27 -30.95 2.52
CA PHE A 144 -21.37 -31.87 3.18
C PHE A 144 -21.10 -31.43 4.62
N SER A 145 -21.16 -32.38 5.56
CA SER A 145 -20.63 -32.13 6.90
C SER A 145 -19.10 -32.11 6.89
N SER A 146 -18.48 -31.47 7.89
CA SER A 146 -17.02 -31.29 7.99
C SER A 146 -16.23 -32.60 7.90
N TYR A 147 -16.76 -33.70 8.44
CA TYR A 147 -16.10 -35.01 8.42
C TYR A 147 -16.17 -35.72 7.05
N HIS A 148 -16.93 -35.20 6.09
CA HIS A 148 -16.95 -35.71 4.71
C HIS A 148 -15.91 -35.02 3.81
N LEU A 149 -15.32 -33.92 4.25
CA LEU A 149 -14.43 -33.10 3.44
C LEU A 149 -12.98 -33.47 3.69
N VAL A 150 -12.26 -33.81 2.62
CA VAL A 150 -10.81 -34.06 2.64
C VAL A 150 -10.15 -33.07 1.68
N TYR A 151 -9.28 -32.21 2.21
CA TYR A 151 -8.53 -31.24 1.42
C TYR A 151 -7.20 -31.84 0.99
N VAL A 152 -6.87 -31.71 -0.30
CA VAL A 152 -5.61 -32.20 -0.82
C VAL A 152 -4.94 -31.21 -1.76
N ASP A 153 -3.63 -31.01 -1.55
CA ASP A 153 -2.82 -29.96 -2.18
C ASP A 153 -2.18 -30.43 -3.51
N GLU A 154 -2.36 -31.69 -3.91
CA GLU A 154 -1.61 -32.28 -5.02
C GLU A 154 -2.49 -32.72 -6.21
N SER A 155 -2.02 -32.40 -7.41
CA SER A 155 -2.67 -32.73 -8.69
C SER A 155 -2.65 -34.22 -9.05
N GLY A 156 -1.93 -35.06 -8.29
CA GLY A 156 -1.71 -36.48 -8.59
C GLY A 156 -2.81 -37.44 -8.12
N ILE A 157 -3.84 -36.94 -7.44
CA ILE A 157 -4.77 -37.78 -6.66
C ILE A 157 -6.06 -38.05 -7.42
N LYS A 158 -6.21 -37.52 -8.64
CA LYS A 158 -7.42 -37.69 -9.45
C LYS A 158 -7.82 -39.15 -9.60
N GLN A 159 -6.85 -40.02 -9.87
CA GLN A 159 -7.11 -41.45 -10.06
C GLN A 159 -7.55 -42.11 -8.74
N ILE A 160 -6.83 -41.84 -7.65
CA ILE A 160 -7.15 -42.38 -6.32
C ILE A 160 -8.53 -41.92 -5.85
N CYS A 161 -8.86 -40.63 -6.05
CA CYS A 161 -10.17 -40.08 -5.74
C CYS A 161 -11.28 -40.71 -6.58
N PHE A 162 -11.01 -40.94 -7.88
CA PHE A 162 -11.95 -41.59 -8.77
C PHE A 162 -12.22 -43.04 -8.34
N ASP A 163 -11.16 -43.79 -8.04
CA ASP A 163 -11.23 -45.18 -7.60
C ASP A 163 -11.93 -45.33 -6.23
N ALA A 164 -11.79 -44.33 -5.35
CA ALA A 164 -12.48 -44.28 -4.05
C ALA A 164 -13.94 -43.79 -4.13
N GLY A 165 -14.41 -43.35 -5.31
CA GLY A 165 -15.76 -42.82 -5.48
C GLY A 165 -16.02 -41.47 -4.80
N VAL A 166 -14.97 -40.70 -4.49
CA VAL A 166 -15.10 -39.40 -3.83
C VAL A 166 -15.27 -38.27 -4.84
N LYS A 167 -16.15 -37.31 -4.52
CA LYS A 167 -16.40 -36.13 -5.36
C LYS A 167 -15.22 -35.16 -5.25
N LEU A 168 -14.36 -35.14 -6.28
CA LEU A 168 -13.25 -34.20 -6.34
C LEU A 168 -13.77 -32.79 -6.69
N LEU A 169 -13.72 -31.89 -5.70
CA LEU A 169 -14.00 -30.47 -5.88
C LEU A 169 -12.67 -29.70 -5.89
N TYR A 170 -12.32 -29.12 -7.03
CA TYR A 170 -11.19 -28.20 -7.09
C TYR A 170 -11.57 -26.91 -6.35
N LEU A 171 -10.75 -26.53 -5.39
CA LEU A 171 -10.83 -25.20 -4.78
C LEU A 171 -10.71 -24.15 -5.89
N GLN A 172 -11.58 -23.14 -5.83
CA GLN A 172 -11.42 -21.99 -6.70
C GLN A 172 -10.10 -21.30 -6.39
N LEU A 173 -9.44 -20.77 -7.43
CA LEU A 173 -8.25 -19.95 -7.26
C LEU A 173 -8.58 -18.81 -6.29
N TYR A 174 -8.02 -18.90 -5.08
CA TYR A 174 -8.31 -18.08 -3.90
C TYR A 174 -9.57 -18.51 -3.13
N SER A 175 -9.40 -19.37 -2.10
CA SER A 175 -10.39 -19.47 -1.02
C SER A 175 -10.05 -18.39 0.02
N PRO A 176 -10.97 -17.47 0.36
CA PRO A 176 -10.73 -16.47 1.42
C PRO A 176 -10.25 -17.10 2.72
N ASP A 177 -10.69 -18.33 3.00
CA ASP A 177 -10.33 -19.12 4.19
C ASP A 177 -8.84 -19.46 4.26
N LEU A 178 -8.15 -19.46 3.12
CA LEU A 178 -6.71 -19.71 3.03
C LEU A 178 -5.90 -18.41 3.08
N SER A 179 -6.52 -17.22 2.95
CA SER A 179 -5.81 -15.94 3.04
C SER A 179 -5.02 -15.82 4.35
N PRO A 180 -5.59 -16.20 5.53
CA PRO A 180 -4.84 -16.08 6.77
C PRO A 180 -3.62 -16.99 6.83
N ALA A 181 -3.75 -18.22 6.34
CA ALA A 181 -2.65 -19.17 6.29
C ALA A 181 -1.58 -18.72 5.27
N GLU A 182 -1.99 -18.28 4.07
CA GLU A 182 -1.08 -17.77 3.04
C GLU A 182 -0.29 -16.54 3.51
N GLU A 183 -0.96 -15.60 4.18
CA GLU A 183 -0.33 -14.41 4.74
C GLU A 183 0.61 -14.76 5.90
N PHE A 184 0.21 -15.69 6.78
CA PHE A 184 1.10 -16.25 7.80
C PHE A 184 2.34 -16.90 7.20
N PHE A 185 2.18 -17.76 6.17
CA PHE A 185 3.33 -18.36 5.50
C PHE A 185 4.18 -17.33 4.77
N ALA A 186 3.61 -16.25 4.25
CA ALA A 186 4.36 -15.16 3.65
C ALA A 186 5.21 -14.42 4.70
N GLU A 187 4.63 -14.13 5.87
CA GLU A 187 5.34 -13.54 7.01
C GLU A 187 6.44 -14.49 7.52
N LEU A 188 6.12 -15.77 7.69
CA LEU A 188 7.07 -16.79 8.13
C LEU A 188 8.25 -16.91 7.15
N LYS A 189 8.00 -16.97 5.84
CA LYS A 189 9.05 -16.98 4.82
C LYS A 189 9.89 -15.70 4.87
N ALA A 190 9.28 -14.53 5.06
CA ALA A 190 10.01 -13.28 5.19
C ALA A 190 10.88 -13.25 6.45
N TYR A 191 10.35 -13.75 7.57
CA TYR A 191 11.06 -13.87 8.83
C TYR A 191 12.26 -14.82 8.71
N ILE A 192 12.09 -16.00 8.13
CA ILE A 192 13.17 -16.97 7.89
C ILE A 192 14.25 -16.36 7.00
N ARG A 193 13.87 -15.65 5.93
CA ARG A 193 14.84 -14.99 5.03
C ARG A 193 15.66 -13.91 5.75
N LYS A 194 15.06 -13.18 6.70
CA LYS A 194 15.73 -12.15 7.48
C LYS A 194 16.63 -12.74 8.56
N ASN A 195 16.20 -13.82 9.21
CA ASN A 195 16.87 -14.41 10.37
C ASN A 195 17.64 -15.69 10.05
N ARG A 196 17.94 -15.93 8.76
CA ARG A 196 18.73 -17.09 8.33
C ARG A 196 20.07 -17.19 9.05
N SER A 197 20.68 -16.05 9.40
CA SER A 197 21.94 -16.01 10.14
C SER A 197 21.89 -16.73 11.49
N LEU A 198 20.74 -16.76 12.17
CA LEU A 198 20.58 -17.49 13.44
C LEU A 198 20.77 -19.00 13.27
N TYR A 199 20.38 -19.54 12.11
CA TYR A 199 20.63 -20.94 11.78
C TYR A 199 22.11 -21.19 11.44
N ASP A 200 22.77 -20.21 10.82
CA ASP A 200 24.18 -20.31 10.45
C ASP A 200 25.11 -20.25 11.69
N GLU A 201 24.68 -19.62 12.79
CA GLU A 201 25.42 -19.54 14.06
C GLU A 201 25.48 -20.88 14.83
N ASP A 202 24.39 -21.63 14.86
CA ASP A 202 24.37 -23.00 15.40
C ASP A 202 23.62 -23.96 14.47
N PRO A 203 24.31 -24.51 13.45
CA PRO A 203 23.74 -25.53 12.58
C PRO A 203 23.44 -26.84 13.32
N ARG A 204 24.00 -27.05 14.53
CA ARG A 204 23.85 -28.29 15.29
C ARG A 204 22.47 -28.41 15.93
N GLN A 205 21.75 -27.30 16.12
CA GLN A 205 20.37 -27.32 16.62
C GLN A 205 19.41 -28.10 15.70
N GLY A 206 19.76 -28.22 14.41
CA GLY A 206 18.92 -28.84 13.40
C GLY A 206 17.82 -27.91 12.87
N PHE A 207 17.47 -28.08 11.60
CA PHE A 207 16.51 -27.20 10.92
C PHE A 207 15.10 -27.24 11.55
N GLY A 208 14.69 -28.38 12.11
CA GLY A 208 13.39 -28.51 12.78
C GLY A 208 13.25 -27.60 14.01
N VAL A 209 14.29 -27.50 14.84
CA VAL A 209 14.29 -26.61 16.01
C VAL A 209 14.24 -25.15 15.60
N PHE A 210 15.04 -24.77 14.60
CA PHE A 210 15.02 -23.43 14.01
C PHE A 210 13.63 -23.07 13.43
N LEU A 211 13.01 -24.00 12.71
CA LEU A 211 11.66 -23.79 12.18
C LEU A 211 10.63 -23.61 13.29
N GLN A 212 10.67 -24.44 14.34
CA GLN A 212 9.77 -24.32 15.47
C GLN A 212 9.90 -22.93 16.13
N GLN A 213 11.13 -22.48 16.38
CA GLN A 213 11.39 -21.14 16.92
C GLN A 213 10.85 -20.02 16.00
N CYS A 214 11.01 -20.15 14.68
CA CYS A 214 10.46 -19.19 13.73
C CYS A 214 8.92 -19.16 13.80
N VAL A 215 8.29 -20.32 13.88
CA VAL A 215 6.82 -20.45 14.00
C VAL A 215 6.34 -19.84 15.30
N ASP A 216 7.02 -20.08 16.42
CA ASP A 216 6.64 -19.53 17.73
C ASP A 216 6.73 -17.99 17.73
N VAL A 217 7.79 -17.43 17.14
CA VAL A 217 7.98 -15.96 17.08
C VAL A 217 6.95 -15.29 16.16
N VAL A 218 6.68 -15.86 14.99
CA VAL A 218 5.70 -15.31 14.04
C VAL A 218 4.28 -15.54 14.56
N GLY A 219 4.00 -16.70 15.13
CA GLY A 219 2.70 -17.07 15.72
C GLY A 219 2.32 -16.24 16.94
N ALA A 220 3.30 -15.75 17.70
CA ALA A 220 3.04 -14.85 18.83
C ALA A 220 2.63 -13.42 18.43
N ARG A 221 2.67 -13.06 17.13
CA ARG A 221 2.30 -11.72 16.64
C ARG A 221 0.79 -11.60 16.43
N ILE A 222 0.08 -11.31 17.52
CA ILE A 222 -1.38 -11.15 17.50
C ILE A 222 -1.82 -10.10 16.47
N GLU A 223 -1.13 -8.96 16.39
CA GLU A 223 -1.46 -7.90 15.42
C GLU A 223 -1.34 -8.37 13.95
N SER A 224 -0.32 -9.18 13.63
CA SER A 224 -0.19 -9.78 12.29
C SER A 224 -1.34 -10.73 12.02
N ALA A 225 -1.66 -11.61 12.98
CA ALA A 225 -2.76 -12.56 12.87
C ALA A 225 -4.10 -11.82 12.64
N GLU A 226 -4.42 -10.82 13.45
CA GLU A 226 -5.61 -9.98 13.26
C GLU A 226 -5.63 -9.32 11.87
N GLY A 227 -4.49 -8.85 11.38
CA GLY A 227 -4.34 -8.32 10.03
C GLY A 227 -4.67 -9.36 8.95
N HIS A 228 -4.19 -10.59 9.13
CA HIS A 228 -4.43 -11.71 8.22
C HIS A 228 -5.92 -12.06 8.13
N PHE A 229 -6.62 -12.13 9.26
CA PHE A 229 -8.07 -12.36 9.28
C PHE A 229 -8.87 -11.18 8.73
N ARG A 230 -8.43 -9.94 9.02
CA ARG A 230 -9.04 -8.73 8.45
C ARG A 230 -8.92 -8.70 6.92
N SER A 231 -7.79 -9.13 6.37
CA SER A 231 -7.58 -9.26 4.93
C SER A 231 -8.53 -10.28 4.28
N ALA A 232 -8.80 -11.38 5.00
CA ALA A 232 -9.81 -12.38 4.65
C ALA A 232 -11.27 -11.90 4.81
N GLY A 233 -11.50 -10.74 5.45
CA GLY A 233 -12.82 -10.20 5.74
C GLY A 233 -13.48 -10.78 6.99
N VAL A 234 -12.72 -11.48 7.84
CA VAL A 234 -13.17 -12.02 9.12
C VAL A 234 -12.81 -11.02 10.23
N SER A 235 -13.80 -10.51 10.94
CA SER A 235 -13.59 -9.73 12.17
C SER A 235 -13.41 -10.68 13.34
N ILE A 236 -12.21 -10.70 13.93
CA ILE A 236 -12.00 -11.31 15.23
C ILE A 236 -12.48 -10.30 16.27
N GLU A 237 -13.61 -10.58 16.92
CA GLU A 237 -13.94 -9.91 18.16
C GLU A 237 -12.96 -10.40 19.21
N THR A 238 -12.14 -9.50 19.76
CA THR A 238 -11.32 -9.78 20.94
C THR A 238 -12.28 -9.99 22.10
N CYS A 239 -12.72 -11.24 22.30
CA CYS A 239 -13.33 -11.64 23.55
C CYS A 239 -12.26 -11.48 24.62
N CYS A 240 -12.29 -10.36 25.35
CA CYS A 240 -11.59 -10.21 26.60
C CYS A 240 -12.12 -11.28 27.55
N PHE A 241 -11.41 -12.40 27.66
CA PHE A 241 -11.53 -13.26 28.82
C PHE A 241 -10.67 -12.60 29.90
N GLU A 242 -11.32 -11.93 30.85
CA GLU A 242 -10.73 -11.59 32.15
C GLU A 242 -10.37 -12.84 32.95
#